data_AF-A0A816V3A6-F1
#
_entry.id   AF-A0A816V3A6-F1
#
_cell.length_a   1.000
_cell.length_b   1.000
_cell.length_c   1.000
_cell.angle_alpha   90.00
_cell.angle_beta   90.00
_cell.angle_gamma   90.00
#
_symmetry.space_group_name_H-M   'P 1'
#
loop_
_entity.id
_entity.type
_entity.pdbx_description
1 polymer ?
#
loop_
_entity_poly.entity_id
_entity_poly.type
_entity_poly.pdbx_seq_one_letter_code
_entity_poly.pdbx_strand_id
1 'polypeptide(L)'
;MDADLAEKLNRRIRRIESVESSSETSSTTGNGFTDDIDLSYPLTNYESQRSNAFNPYIEYNEFSRKQIQNLMQTFDTYDIDRDKSLNFNELKYMMEKLGIPQTHLSLKEMIKQVDEDHDGKISFREFLLIFRKAILENNDRESEASVLYKLYAMIFEIDVSKEGVGGAKQFFEAKIAAIKDSDKFQREIRDEQEQRRQMEEEKIRRKLAFQNRLAHFQMT
;
A
#
# COMPACT_ATOMS: atom_id res chain seq x y z
N MET A 1 11.47 -2.86 -40.72
CA MET A 1 10.66 -4.05 -41.06
C MET A 1 9.25 -3.77 -40.55
N ASP A 2 8.67 -2.63 -40.96
CA ASP A 2 7.60 -1.96 -40.17
C ASP A 2 6.48 -1.35 -41.04
N ALA A 3 6.37 -1.77 -42.30
CA ALA A 3 5.24 -1.37 -43.15
C ALA A 3 4.02 -2.30 -42.96
N ASP A 4 4.27 -3.59 -42.74
CA ASP A 4 3.22 -4.63 -42.63
C ASP A 4 2.42 -4.53 -41.32
N LEU A 5 3.05 -4.05 -40.23
CA LEU A 5 2.36 -3.86 -38.95
C LEU A 5 1.45 -2.62 -38.96
N ALA A 6 1.89 -1.54 -39.60
CA ALA A 6 1.11 -0.31 -39.77
C ALA A 6 -0.13 -0.55 -40.64
N GLU A 7 -0.02 -1.39 -41.68
CA GLU A 7 -1.15 -1.73 -42.53
C GLU A 7 -2.17 -2.66 -41.85
N LYS A 8 -1.70 -3.61 -41.01
CA LYS A 8 -2.55 -4.46 -40.18
C LYS A 8 -3.30 -3.68 -39.09
N LEU A 9 -2.67 -2.68 -38.49
CA LEU A 9 -3.32 -1.78 -37.52
C LEU A 9 -4.36 -0.88 -38.20
N ASN A 10 -4.06 -0.30 -39.36
CA ASN A 10 -5.00 0.55 -40.10
C ASN A 10 -6.22 -0.22 -40.62
N ARG A 11 -6.09 -1.52 -40.96
CA ARG A 11 -7.25 -2.38 -41.29
C ARG A 11 -8.12 -2.71 -40.08
N ARG A 12 -7.56 -2.76 -38.87
CA ARG A 12 -8.28 -3.09 -37.64
C ARG A 12 -9.05 -1.89 -37.10
N ILE A 13 -8.49 -0.68 -37.23
CA ILE A 13 -9.15 0.58 -36.86
C ILE A 13 -10.36 0.86 -37.78
N ARG A 14 -10.24 0.67 -39.10
CA ARG A 14 -11.39 0.82 -40.01
C ARG A 14 -12.55 -0.16 -39.77
N ARG A 15 -12.28 -1.34 -39.17
CA ARG A 15 -13.31 -2.31 -38.82
C ARG A 15 -14.07 -1.94 -37.55
N ILE A 16 -13.43 -1.17 -36.65
CA ILE A 16 -14.07 -0.67 -35.42
C ILE A 16 -14.94 0.53 -35.77
N GLU A 17 -14.44 1.44 -36.62
CA GLU A 17 -15.20 2.61 -37.08
C GLU A 17 -16.41 2.25 -37.97
N SER A 18 -16.42 1.09 -38.65
CA SER A 18 -17.59 0.63 -39.40
C SER A 18 -18.68 -0.03 -38.55
N VAL A 19 -18.40 -0.34 -37.28
CA VAL A 19 -19.37 -0.94 -36.34
C VAL A 19 -20.04 0.13 -35.48
N GLU A 20 -19.43 1.31 -35.33
CA GLU A 20 -19.99 2.42 -34.54
C GLU A 20 -20.87 3.40 -35.34
N SER A 21 -21.01 3.23 -36.66
CA SER A 21 -21.83 4.12 -37.53
C SER A 21 -23.26 3.60 -37.80
N SER A 22 -23.76 2.60 -37.09
CA SER A 22 -25.15 2.13 -37.28
C SER A 22 -25.81 1.72 -35.98
N SER A 23 -26.06 2.68 -35.07
CA SER A 23 -27.34 2.79 -34.34
C SER A 23 -27.33 3.87 -33.24
N GLU A 24 -27.52 5.13 -33.66
CA GLU A 24 -28.49 6.03 -33.01
C GLU A 24 -29.45 6.41 -34.14
N THR A 25 -30.78 6.32 -34.03
CA THR A 25 -31.63 7.18 -33.21
C THR A 25 -33.03 6.56 -32.93
N SER A 26 -33.73 7.25 -32.04
CA SER A 26 -34.75 6.83 -31.09
C SER A 26 -36.19 6.71 -31.61
N SER A 27 -36.92 5.80 -30.97
CA SER A 27 -38.31 5.87 -30.49
C SER A 27 -39.44 6.19 -31.46
N THR A 28 -40.40 5.28 -31.55
CA THR A 28 -41.75 5.38 -30.95
C THR A 28 -42.52 4.12 -31.40
N THR A 29 -43.54 3.67 -30.65
CA THR A 29 -44.42 2.52 -30.97
C THR A 29 -43.79 1.17 -30.58
N GLY A 30 -44.49 0.19 -30.03
CA GLY A 30 -45.91 -0.13 -30.11
C GLY A 30 -46.00 -1.55 -30.65
N ASN A 31 -46.33 -2.49 -29.76
CA ASN A 31 -46.87 -3.83 -29.98
C ASN A 31 -46.61 -4.56 -31.31
N GLY A 32 -46.04 -5.76 -31.22
CA GLY A 32 -46.27 -6.75 -32.27
C GLY A 32 -45.48 -8.05 -32.13
N PHE A 33 -46.25 -9.14 -32.05
CA PHE A 33 -45.92 -10.48 -32.53
C PHE A 33 -45.19 -11.43 -31.57
N THR A 34 -46.08 -12.20 -30.93
CA THR A 34 -45.95 -13.40 -30.11
C THR A 34 -45.01 -14.47 -30.67
N ASP A 35 -44.33 -15.10 -29.72
CA ASP A 35 -44.13 -16.55 -29.53
C ASP A 35 -43.63 -17.36 -30.72
N ASP A 36 -42.36 -17.77 -30.63
CA ASP A 36 -41.90 -19.16 -30.73
C ASP A 36 -40.40 -19.20 -31.06
N ILE A 37 -39.56 -18.81 -30.09
CA ILE A 37 -38.15 -19.23 -30.07
C ILE A 37 -38.04 -20.30 -28.98
N ASP A 38 -38.04 -21.53 -29.46
CA ASP A 38 -37.82 -22.78 -28.74
C ASP A 38 -36.64 -22.67 -27.76
N LEU A 39 -36.97 -22.61 -26.47
CA LEU A 39 -36.03 -22.65 -25.34
C LEU A 39 -35.59 -24.09 -24.99
N SER A 40 -35.79 -25.07 -25.86
CA SER A 40 -35.36 -26.46 -25.64
C SER A 40 -33.90 -26.74 -26.01
N TYR A 41 -32.99 -25.76 -25.88
CA TYR A 41 -31.59 -26.11 -25.64
C TYR A 41 -31.53 -26.68 -24.23
N PRO A 42 -31.18 -27.97 -24.05
CA PRO A 42 -31.08 -28.50 -22.72
C PRO A 42 -29.93 -27.75 -22.06
N LEU A 43 -30.24 -26.95 -21.04
CA LEU A 43 -29.32 -26.50 -20.00
C LEU A 43 -28.77 -27.76 -19.32
N THR A 44 -27.98 -28.53 -20.06
CA THR A 44 -27.37 -29.77 -19.63
C THR A 44 -26.14 -29.36 -18.85
N ASN A 45 -26.29 -29.41 -17.53
CA ASN A 45 -25.22 -29.72 -16.58
C ASN A 45 -24.15 -28.68 -16.25
N TYR A 46 -24.38 -27.37 -16.42
CA TYR A 46 -23.54 -26.38 -15.70
C TYR A 46 -24.11 -25.95 -14.35
N GLU A 47 -25.34 -26.35 -14.03
CA GLU A 47 -25.91 -26.18 -12.69
C GLU A 47 -25.86 -27.45 -11.84
N SER A 48 -25.36 -28.57 -12.40
CA SER A 48 -25.46 -29.88 -11.73
C SER A 48 -24.23 -30.33 -10.94
N GLN A 49 -23.12 -29.57 -10.95
CA GLN A 49 -21.95 -29.87 -10.10
C GLN A 49 -21.18 -28.60 -9.70
N ARG A 50 -21.87 -27.57 -9.18
CA ARG A 50 -21.16 -26.68 -8.26
C ARG A 50 -20.95 -27.46 -6.98
N SER A 51 -19.84 -28.19 -6.91
CA SER A 51 -19.23 -28.38 -5.60
C SER A 51 -19.16 -26.98 -5.00
N ASN A 52 -19.75 -26.78 -3.83
CA ASN A 52 -19.59 -25.56 -3.05
C ASN A 52 -18.15 -25.50 -2.49
N ALA A 53 -17.19 -25.91 -3.31
CA ALA A 53 -15.81 -26.13 -2.96
C ALA A 53 -15.17 -24.76 -2.80
N PHE A 54 -14.55 -24.59 -1.64
CA PHE A 54 -13.87 -23.38 -1.26
C PHE A 54 -12.87 -22.95 -2.34
N ASN A 55 -13.04 -21.74 -2.88
CA ASN A 55 -12.08 -21.15 -3.82
C ASN A 55 -11.54 -19.82 -3.26
N PRO A 56 -10.30 -19.82 -2.72
CA PRO A 56 -9.76 -18.65 -2.04
C PRO A 56 -9.61 -17.44 -2.97
N TYR A 57 -9.38 -17.65 -4.27
CA TYR A 57 -9.17 -16.57 -5.25
C TYR A 57 -10.46 -15.84 -5.64
N ILE A 58 -11.62 -16.45 -5.39
CA ILE A 58 -12.93 -15.85 -5.66
C ILE A 58 -13.50 -15.27 -4.37
N GLU A 59 -13.43 -16.04 -3.27
CA GLU A 59 -14.00 -15.65 -1.99
C GLU A 59 -13.21 -14.56 -1.28
N TYR A 60 -11.89 -14.47 -1.50
CA TYR A 60 -11.00 -13.48 -0.90
C TYR A 60 -10.30 -12.62 -1.97
N ASN A 61 -11.09 -11.92 -2.77
CA ASN A 61 -10.63 -11.12 -3.91
C ASN A 61 -9.86 -9.85 -3.53
N GLU A 62 -9.86 -9.45 -2.25
CA GLU A 62 -9.03 -8.36 -1.74
C GLU A 62 -7.54 -8.74 -1.65
N PHE A 63 -7.24 -10.04 -1.66
CA PHE A 63 -5.86 -10.53 -1.71
C PHE A 63 -5.47 -10.84 -3.16
N SER A 64 -4.29 -10.38 -3.55
CA SER A 64 -3.69 -10.81 -4.81
C SER A 64 -3.40 -12.32 -4.80
N ARG A 65 -3.33 -12.94 -5.98
CA ARG A 65 -2.96 -14.36 -6.11
C ARG A 65 -1.63 -14.69 -5.41
N LYS A 66 -0.65 -13.77 -5.47
CA LYS A 66 0.65 -13.93 -4.79
C LYS A 66 0.49 -13.91 -3.27
N GLN A 67 -0.34 -13.01 -2.72
CA GLN A 67 -0.63 -12.97 -1.28
C GLN A 67 -1.31 -14.26 -0.83
N ILE A 68 -2.33 -14.75 -1.56
CA ILE A 68 -3.00 -16.02 -1.25
C ILE A 68 -2.01 -17.19 -1.26
N GLN A 69 -1.10 -17.23 -2.25
CA GLN A 69 -0.05 -18.26 -2.29
C GLN A 69 0.90 -18.19 -1.09
N ASN A 70 1.33 -16.99 -0.69
CA ASN A 70 2.20 -16.80 0.48
C ASN A 70 1.49 -17.21 1.78
N LEU A 71 0.21 -16.86 1.94
CA LEU A 71 -0.61 -17.27 3.07
C LEU A 71 -0.75 -18.79 3.13
N MET A 72 -0.99 -19.44 1.99
CA MET A 72 -1.08 -20.90 1.90
C MET A 72 0.24 -21.57 2.29
N GLN A 73 1.38 -21.08 1.79
CA GLN A 73 2.69 -21.59 2.18
C GLN A 73 2.97 -21.41 3.67
N THR A 74 2.56 -20.28 4.23
CA THR A 74 2.70 -20.00 5.67
C THR A 74 1.85 -20.98 6.47
N PHE A 75 0.59 -21.16 6.09
CA PHE A 75 -0.32 -22.12 6.70
C PHE A 75 0.26 -23.54 6.68
N ASP A 76 0.65 -24.04 5.51
CA ASP A 76 1.24 -25.37 5.33
C ASP A 76 2.57 -25.55 6.10
N THR A 77 3.27 -24.47 6.45
CA THR A 77 4.51 -24.53 7.24
C THR A 77 4.23 -24.78 8.72
N TYR A 78 3.11 -24.29 9.23
CA TYR A 78 2.75 -24.38 10.64
C TYR A 78 1.70 -25.46 10.95
N ASP A 79 1.03 -25.99 9.93
CA ASP A 79 0.24 -27.23 9.97
C ASP A 79 1.21 -28.42 10.04
N ILE A 80 1.50 -28.89 11.26
CA ILE A 80 2.53 -29.90 11.53
C ILE A 80 2.00 -31.29 11.23
N ASP A 81 0.77 -31.56 11.63
CA ASP A 81 0.11 -32.87 11.44
C ASP A 81 -0.52 -33.03 10.05
N ARG A 82 -0.60 -31.94 9.27
CA ARG A 82 -1.12 -31.88 7.89
C ARG A 82 -2.59 -32.21 7.79
N ASP A 83 -3.36 -31.92 8.83
CA ASP A 83 -4.79 -32.15 8.88
C ASP A 83 -5.62 -31.06 8.16
N LYS A 84 -4.93 -30.07 7.56
CA LYS A 84 -5.53 -28.91 6.88
C LYS A 84 -6.25 -27.94 7.80
N SER A 85 -5.92 -27.96 9.07
CA SER A 85 -6.33 -27.01 10.08
C SER A 85 -5.13 -26.64 10.97
N LEU A 86 -5.21 -25.51 11.67
CA LEU A 86 -4.25 -25.14 12.70
C LEU A 86 -4.93 -25.32 14.06
N ASN A 87 -4.45 -26.28 14.83
CA ASN A 87 -4.90 -26.43 16.20
C ASN A 87 -4.27 -25.37 17.12
N PHE A 88 -4.74 -25.29 18.37
CA PHE A 88 -4.26 -24.31 19.35
C PHE A 88 -2.74 -24.33 19.54
N ASN A 89 -2.11 -25.50 19.56
CA ASN A 89 -0.67 -25.62 19.81
C ASN A 89 0.15 -25.20 18.59
N GLU A 90 -0.30 -25.52 17.38
CA GLU A 90 0.31 -25.10 16.13
C GLU A 90 0.22 -23.60 15.93
N LEU A 91 -0.94 -23.02 16.22
CA LEU A 91 -1.14 -21.58 16.23
C LEU A 91 -0.23 -20.88 17.24
N LYS A 92 -0.12 -21.44 18.46
CA LYS A 92 0.81 -20.94 19.48
C LYS A 92 2.26 -20.97 18.97
N TYR A 93 2.67 -22.10 18.40
CA TYR A 93 4.00 -22.27 17.85
C TYR A 93 4.29 -21.28 16.72
N MET A 94 3.32 -21.06 15.82
CA MET A 94 3.40 -20.04 14.77
C MET A 94 3.64 -18.66 15.36
N MET A 95 2.86 -18.25 16.35
CA MET A 95 3.00 -16.93 16.99
C MET A 95 4.36 -16.72 17.65
N GLU A 96 4.89 -17.76 18.29
CA GLU A 96 6.25 -17.73 18.86
C GLU A 96 7.33 -17.60 17.77
N LYS A 97 7.18 -18.30 16.64
CA LYS A 97 8.13 -18.23 15.52
C LYS A 97 8.07 -16.91 14.76
N LEU A 98 6.91 -16.28 14.71
CA LEU A 98 6.72 -14.96 14.16
C LEU A 98 7.17 -13.84 15.11
N GLY A 99 7.66 -14.16 16.32
CA GLY A 99 8.18 -13.18 17.27
C GLY A 99 7.10 -12.40 18.03
N ILE A 100 5.86 -12.87 18.02
CA ILE A 100 4.71 -12.22 18.65
C ILE A 100 4.05 -13.17 19.67
N PRO A 101 4.76 -13.61 20.72
CA PRO A 101 4.21 -14.56 21.68
C PRO A 101 2.93 -14.00 22.32
N GLN A 102 1.87 -14.79 22.30
CA GLN A 102 0.56 -14.43 22.85
C GLN A 102 0.23 -15.24 24.10
N THR A 103 -0.61 -14.67 24.95
CA THR A 103 -1.15 -15.40 26.10
C THR A 103 -2.13 -16.47 25.64
N HIS A 104 -2.31 -17.51 26.45
CA HIS A 104 -3.29 -18.56 26.16
C HIS A 104 -4.71 -18.00 25.97
N LEU A 105 -5.09 -17.00 26.77
CA LEU A 105 -6.40 -16.36 26.66
C LEU A 105 -6.55 -15.65 25.31
N SER A 106 -5.54 -14.88 24.93
CA SER A 106 -5.55 -14.14 23.66
C SER A 106 -5.60 -15.07 22.44
N LEU A 107 -4.87 -16.19 22.45
CA LEU A 107 -4.94 -17.19 21.37
C LEU A 107 -6.33 -17.84 21.27
N LYS A 108 -6.95 -18.15 22.41
CA LYS A 108 -8.33 -18.67 22.45
C LYS A 108 -9.34 -17.67 21.90
N GLU A 109 -9.20 -16.41 22.27
CA GLU A 109 -10.03 -15.33 21.73
C GLU A 109 -9.83 -15.18 20.22
N MET A 110 -8.60 -15.32 19.74
CA MET A 110 -8.29 -15.26 18.31
C MET A 110 -8.98 -16.37 17.53
N ILE A 111 -8.87 -17.64 17.99
CA ILE A 111 -9.57 -18.78 17.38
C ILE A 111 -11.07 -18.51 17.37
N LYS A 112 -11.65 -18.17 18.53
CA LYS A 112 -13.10 -17.91 18.67
C LYS A 112 -13.62 -16.82 17.72
N GLN A 113 -12.79 -15.84 17.33
CA GLN A 113 -13.20 -14.77 16.43
C GLN A 113 -13.32 -15.19 14.97
N VAL A 114 -12.69 -16.29 14.57
CA VAL A 114 -12.62 -16.73 13.17
C VAL A 114 -13.12 -18.15 12.93
N ASP A 115 -13.23 -18.95 13.99
CA ASP A 115 -13.78 -20.32 14.01
C ASP A 115 -15.31 -20.27 13.78
N GLU A 116 -15.72 -20.35 12.52
CA GLU A 116 -17.11 -20.25 12.06
C GLU A 116 -17.85 -21.59 12.19
N ASP A 117 -17.13 -22.71 12.09
CA ASP A 117 -17.70 -24.05 12.18
C ASP A 117 -17.63 -24.67 13.59
N HIS A 118 -16.95 -24.00 14.52
CA HIS A 118 -16.82 -24.34 15.94
C HIS A 118 -16.09 -25.66 16.21
N ASP A 119 -15.11 -26.00 15.36
CA ASP A 119 -14.27 -27.19 15.54
C ASP A 119 -13.09 -26.96 16.51
N GLY A 120 -12.87 -25.71 16.93
CA GLY A 120 -11.81 -25.31 17.85
C GLY A 120 -10.41 -25.26 17.22
N LYS A 121 -10.34 -25.37 15.89
CA LYS A 121 -9.15 -25.22 15.06
C LYS A 121 -9.38 -24.07 14.08
N ILE A 122 -8.41 -23.85 13.19
CA ILE A 122 -8.50 -22.82 12.15
C ILE A 122 -8.22 -23.47 10.81
N SER A 123 -9.25 -23.67 10.01
CA SER A 123 -9.11 -24.09 8.60
C SER A 123 -8.40 -23.02 7.77
N PHE A 124 -7.92 -23.37 6.58
CA PHE A 124 -7.29 -22.36 5.70
C PHE A 124 -8.25 -21.21 5.33
N ARG A 125 -9.55 -21.47 5.21
CA ARG A 125 -10.56 -20.43 4.96
C ARG A 125 -10.63 -19.43 6.11
N GLU A 126 -10.68 -19.93 7.34
CA GLU A 126 -10.72 -19.10 8.56
C GLU A 126 -9.38 -18.41 8.82
N PHE A 127 -8.27 -19.04 8.41
CA PHE A 127 -6.97 -18.40 8.41
C PHE A 127 -6.96 -17.16 7.52
N LEU A 128 -7.54 -17.20 6.32
CA LEU A 128 -7.70 -16.01 5.47
C LEU A 128 -8.63 -14.96 6.10
N LEU A 129 -9.65 -15.40 6.85
CA LEU A 129 -10.56 -14.51 7.57
C LEU A 129 -9.83 -13.67 8.63
N ILE A 130 -8.80 -14.21 9.30
CA ILE A 130 -7.93 -13.44 10.22
C ILE A 130 -7.38 -12.19 9.51
N PHE A 131 -6.78 -12.37 8.34
CA PHE A 131 -6.14 -11.27 7.60
C PHE A 131 -7.17 -10.31 7.02
N ARG A 132 -8.33 -10.79 6.58
CA ARG A 132 -9.45 -9.94 6.14
C ARG A 132 -9.90 -9.02 7.26
N LYS A 133 -10.17 -9.57 8.44
CA LYS A 133 -10.57 -8.79 9.62
C LYS A 133 -9.51 -7.78 10.00
N ALA A 134 -8.24 -8.20 10.01
CA ALA A 134 -7.11 -7.31 10.25
C ALA A 134 -7.05 -6.12 9.27
N ILE A 135 -7.44 -6.29 8.00
CA ILE A 135 -7.50 -5.18 7.03
C ILE A 135 -8.70 -4.26 7.31
N LEU A 136 -9.87 -4.83 7.55
CA LEU A 136 -11.14 -4.09 7.66
C LEU A 136 -11.29 -3.31 8.97
N GLU A 137 -10.69 -3.77 10.06
CA GLU A 137 -10.80 -3.18 11.41
C GLU A 137 -9.85 -1.98 11.64
N ASN A 138 -9.09 -1.55 10.62
CA ASN A 138 -8.02 -0.53 10.74
C ASN A 138 -8.45 0.95 10.88
N ASN A 139 -9.68 1.25 11.28
CA ASN A 139 -10.13 2.64 11.45
C ASN A 139 -9.90 3.22 12.85
N ASP A 140 -9.51 2.40 13.84
CA ASP A 140 -9.33 2.83 15.24
C ASP A 140 -7.91 2.56 15.75
N ARG A 141 -7.39 3.47 16.59
CA ARG A 141 -6.04 3.38 17.21
C ARG A 141 -5.86 2.14 18.11
N GLU A 142 -6.94 1.50 18.51
CA GLU A 142 -6.92 0.22 19.23
C GLU A 142 -6.48 -0.96 18.34
N SER A 143 -6.56 -0.81 17.00
CA SER A 143 -6.15 -1.84 16.03
C SER A 143 -4.65 -2.19 16.12
N GLU A 144 -3.79 -1.24 16.50
CA GLU A 144 -2.35 -1.51 16.73
C GLU A 144 -2.11 -2.52 17.87
N ALA A 145 -3.06 -2.66 18.81
CA ALA A 145 -3.01 -3.66 19.87
C ALA A 145 -3.53 -5.04 19.42
N SER A 146 -4.36 -5.10 18.37
CA SER A 146 -5.02 -6.31 17.88
C SER A 146 -4.00 -7.36 17.46
N VAL A 147 -4.18 -8.59 17.94
CA VAL A 147 -3.34 -9.73 17.58
C VAL A 147 -3.46 -10.06 16.09
N LEU A 148 -4.65 -9.88 15.51
CA LEU A 148 -4.89 -10.09 14.07
C LEU A 148 -4.08 -9.09 13.24
N TYR A 149 -4.05 -7.83 13.65
CA TYR A 149 -3.25 -6.79 12.98
C TYR A 149 -1.75 -7.08 13.06
N LYS A 150 -1.25 -7.49 14.23
CA LYS A 150 0.16 -7.87 14.40
C LYS A 150 0.55 -9.06 13.54
N LEU A 151 -0.30 -10.09 13.47
CA LEU A 151 -0.09 -11.24 12.60
C LEU A 151 -0.07 -10.83 11.12
N TYR A 152 -1.02 -9.99 10.72
CA TYR A 152 -1.08 -9.42 9.36
C TYR A 152 0.21 -8.65 9.03
N ALA A 153 0.63 -7.74 9.90
CA ALA A 153 1.82 -6.93 9.70
C ALA A 153 3.08 -7.79 9.56
N MET A 154 3.24 -8.84 10.36
CA MET A 154 4.43 -9.70 10.31
C MET A 154 4.47 -10.60 9.06
N ILE A 155 3.33 -11.14 8.64
CA ILE A 155 3.28 -12.02 7.47
C ILE A 155 3.37 -11.24 6.16
N PHE A 156 2.84 -10.02 6.13
CA PHE A 156 2.90 -9.12 4.98
C PHE A 156 3.96 -8.04 5.09
N GLU A 157 4.86 -8.14 6.08
CA GLU A 157 5.95 -7.19 6.22
C GLU A 157 6.73 -7.19 4.91
N ILE A 158 6.65 -6.06 4.20
CA ILE A 158 7.40 -5.88 2.98
C ILE A 158 8.85 -5.81 3.43
N ASP A 159 9.62 -6.83 3.08
CA ASP A 159 11.06 -6.81 3.22
C ASP A 159 11.62 -5.67 2.35
N VAL A 160 11.69 -4.48 2.94
CA VAL A 160 12.20 -3.25 2.35
C VAL A 160 13.67 -3.40 1.94
N SER A 161 14.38 -4.42 2.44
CA SER A 161 15.73 -4.75 1.97
C SER A 161 15.72 -5.46 0.62
N LYS A 162 14.63 -6.15 0.26
CA LYS A 162 14.45 -6.84 -1.02
C LYS A 162 13.72 -6.00 -2.06
N GLU A 163 12.77 -5.17 -1.64
CA GLU A 163 11.95 -4.33 -2.52
C GLU A 163 12.48 -2.88 -2.53
N GLY A 164 13.64 -2.63 -3.15
CA GLY A 164 13.99 -1.39 -3.86
C GLY A 164 13.98 0.00 -3.17
N VAL A 165 13.56 0.17 -1.90
CA VAL A 165 13.45 1.51 -1.25
C VAL A 165 14.80 2.14 -0.90
N GLY A 166 15.91 1.40 -1.05
CA GLY A 166 17.26 1.92 -0.85
C GLY A 166 17.55 3.19 -1.68
N GLY A 167 17.05 3.24 -2.91
CA GLY A 167 17.20 4.41 -3.77
C GLY A 167 16.44 5.64 -3.25
N ALA A 168 15.23 5.45 -2.73
CA ALA A 168 14.44 6.53 -2.15
C ALA A 168 15.08 7.07 -0.86
N LYS A 169 15.54 6.19 0.03
CA LYS A 169 16.25 6.59 1.27
C LYS A 169 17.49 7.44 0.96
N GLN A 170 18.34 6.97 0.04
CA GLN A 170 19.54 7.70 -0.37
C GLN A 170 19.20 9.05 -1.01
N PHE A 171 18.15 9.11 -1.83
CA PHE A 171 17.67 10.35 -2.44
C PHE A 171 17.21 11.39 -1.40
N PHE A 172 16.41 10.97 -0.41
CA PHE A 172 15.91 11.88 0.63
C PHE A 172 17.02 12.33 1.59
N GLU A 173 17.94 11.43 1.98
CA GLU A 173 19.12 11.79 2.79
C GLU A 173 20.00 12.82 2.08
N ALA A 174 20.30 12.62 0.80
CA ALA A 174 21.08 13.56 0.00
C ALA A 174 20.40 14.93 -0.11
N LYS A 175 19.07 14.96 -0.27
CA LYS A 175 18.30 16.21 -0.36
C LYS A 175 18.30 16.98 0.96
N ILE A 176 18.17 16.30 2.09
CA ILE A 176 18.24 16.94 3.42
C ILE A 176 19.65 17.51 3.68
N ALA A 177 20.69 16.77 3.33
CA ALA A 177 22.08 17.24 3.46
C ALA A 177 22.34 18.48 2.60
N ALA A 178 21.90 18.49 1.34
CA ALA A 178 22.04 19.62 0.44
C ALA A 178 21.30 20.89 0.94
N ILE A 179 20.11 20.73 1.53
CA ILE A 179 19.37 21.84 2.14
C ILE A 179 20.15 22.40 3.34
N LYS A 180 20.69 21.53 4.20
CA LYS A 180 21.46 21.93 5.39
C LYS A 180 22.74 22.68 5.04
N ASP A 181 23.43 22.30 3.97
CA ASP A 181 24.65 22.98 3.51
C ASP A 181 24.36 24.37 2.91
N SER A 182 23.23 24.51 2.19
CA SER A 182 22.77 25.82 1.70
C SER A 182 22.49 26.79 2.86
N ASP A 183 21.84 26.33 3.92
CA ASP A 183 21.54 27.16 5.09
C ASP A 183 22.80 27.55 5.87
N LYS A 184 23.80 26.65 5.96
CA LYS A 184 25.09 26.97 6.59
C LYS A 184 25.81 28.08 5.82
N PHE A 185 25.89 27.99 4.50
CA PHE A 185 26.57 28.98 3.67
C PHE A 185 25.88 30.35 3.72
N GLN A 186 24.55 30.38 3.64
CA GLN A 186 23.77 31.63 3.75
C GLN A 186 23.96 32.32 5.11
N ARG A 187 24.06 31.53 6.19
CA ARG A 187 24.34 32.05 7.53
C ARG A 187 25.74 32.67 7.61
N GLU A 188 26.73 31.99 7.04
CA GLU A 188 28.13 32.43 7.03
C GLU A 188 28.31 33.75 6.24
N ILE A 189 27.66 33.88 5.07
CA ILE A 189 27.62 35.13 4.28
C ILE A 189 26.98 36.28 5.09
N ARG A 190 25.89 36.01 5.80
CA ARG A 190 25.17 37.03 6.58
C ARG A 190 26.01 37.54 7.73
N ASP A 191 26.63 36.63 8.48
CA ASP A 191 27.46 36.96 9.64
C ASP A 191 28.69 37.77 9.22
N GLU A 192 29.33 37.43 8.08
CA GLU A 192 30.47 38.18 7.55
C GLU A 192 30.08 39.61 7.12
N GLN A 193 28.95 39.77 6.43
CA GLN A 193 28.46 41.10 6.02
C GLN A 193 28.11 42.00 7.22
N GLU A 194 27.57 41.41 8.28
CA GLU A 194 27.22 42.14 9.51
C GLU A 194 28.47 42.59 10.26
N GLN A 195 29.47 41.72 10.40
CA GLN A 195 30.75 42.09 11.00
C GLN A 195 31.47 43.19 10.20
N ARG A 196 31.47 43.08 8.86
CA ARG A 196 32.08 44.08 7.98
C ARG A 196 31.40 45.44 8.13
N ARG A 197 30.07 45.47 8.23
CA ARG A 197 29.29 46.68 8.46
C ARG A 197 29.60 47.32 9.81
N GLN A 198 29.61 46.54 10.89
CA GLN A 198 29.91 47.04 12.24
C GLN A 198 31.33 47.62 12.34
N MET A 199 32.32 46.97 11.73
CA MET A 199 33.69 47.49 11.68
C MET A 199 33.78 48.81 10.91
N GLU A 200 33.03 48.95 9.83
CA GLU A 200 33.03 50.15 9.00
C GLU A 200 32.33 51.32 9.71
N GLU A 201 31.18 51.05 10.34
CA GLU A 201 30.49 52.01 11.22
C GLU A 201 31.37 52.45 12.38
N GLU A 202 32.09 51.52 13.01
CA GLU A 202 33.01 51.86 14.09
C GLU A 202 34.19 52.71 13.59
N LYS A 203 34.76 52.39 12.43
CA LYS A 203 35.81 53.22 11.80
C LYS A 203 35.31 54.62 11.52
N ILE A 204 34.10 54.76 10.97
CA ILE A 204 33.47 56.06 10.72
C ILE A 204 33.26 56.80 12.04
N ARG A 205 32.71 56.14 13.07
CA ARG A 205 32.49 56.72 14.40
C ARG A 205 33.79 57.20 15.04
N ARG A 206 34.84 56.39 14.98
CA ARG A 206 36.17 56.73 15.51
C ARG A 206 36.78 57.92 14.75
N LYS A 207 36.64 57.97 13.42
CA LYS A 207 37.11 59.08 12.59
C LYS A 207 36.37 60.38 12.90
N LEU A 208 35.04 60.32 13.04
CA LEU A 208 34.21 61.47 13.42
C LEU A 208 34.58 61.98 14.83
N ALA A 209 34.74 61.09 15.80
CA ALA A 209 35.15 61.44 17.16
C ALA A 209 36.55 62.08 17.20
N PHE A 210 37.46 61.66 16.32
CA PHE A 210 38.77 62.29 16.16
C PHE A 210 38.64 63.70 15.57
N GLN A 211 37.87 63.87 14.49
CA GLN A 211 37.62 65.18 13.88
C GLN A 211 36.94 66.17 14.84
N ASN A 212 35.93 65.74 15.59
CA ASN A 212 35.28 66.59 16.60
C ASN A 212 36.25 67.04 17.69
N ARG A 213 37.14 66.16 18.15
CA ARG A 213 38.20 66.53 19.11
C ARG A 213 39.21 67.51 18.52
N LEU A 214 39.61 67.33 17.26
CA LEU A 214 40.47 68.29 16.56
C LEU A 214 39.80 69.67 16.43
N ALA A 215 38.52 69.72 16.07
CA ALA A 215 37.76 70.97 15.96
C ALA A 215 37.62 71.68 17.32
N HIS A 216 37.42 70.93 18.40
CA HIS A 216 37.36 71.49 19.75
C HIS A 216 38.70 72.12 20.18
N PHE A 217 39.83 71.47 19.86
CA PHE A 217 41.17 71.98 20.15
C PHE A 217 41.54 73.25 19.36
N GLN A 218 40.96 73.45 18.17
CA GLN A 218 41.20 74.64 17.35
C GLN A 218 40.37 75.87 17.76
N MET A 219 39.36 75.71 18.64
CA MET A 219 38.48 76.79 19.09
C MET A 219 38.74 77.30 20.52
N THR A 220 39.69 76.70 21.24
CA THR A 220 40.20 77.15 22.54
C THR A 220 41.54 77.85 22.38
#